data_AF-A0A822ERE7-F1
#
_entry.id   AF-A0A822ERE7-F1
#
_cell.length_a   1.000
_cell.length_b   1.000
_cell.length_c   1.000
_cell.angle_alpha   90.00
_cell.angle_beta   90.00
_cell.angle_gamma   90.00
#
_symmetry.space_group_name_H-M   'P 1'
#
loop_
_entity.id
_entity.type
_entity.pdbx_description
1 polymer ?
#
loop_
_entity_poly.entity_id
_entity_poly.type
_entity_poly.pdbx_seq_one_letter_code
_entity_poly.pdbx_strand_id
1 'polypeptide(L)'
;MVPSSTTELTDTTEQTNANVDDDRLTLNNVIFAGSEHSKCVFCRQETRHGMISMPKKSARLDLLIIHLMYAPNGVRCCPSHLLNNNRLLPDVEISMGNRQQLASSLSSSEMIDLVTDLLSLLHEAVTSPRLDFLDPSLNDEDYLTWTGWTKASYLKWIS
;
A
#
# COMPACT_ATOMS: atom_id res chain seq x y z
N MET A 1 38.57 -54.68 -35.47
CA MET A 1 38.34 -53.96 -34.21
C MET A 1 38.96 -52.57 -34.35
N VAL A 2 38.10 -51.57 -34.44
CA VAL A 2 38.32 -50.10 -34.36
C VAL A 2 37.20 -49.65 -33.39
N PRO A 3 37.21 -48.53 -32.62
CA PRO A 3 37.92 -47.24 -32.78
C PRO A 3 38.60 -46.70 -31.49
N SER A 4 39.59 -45.80 -31.54
CA SER A 4 39.63 -44.31 -31.73
C SER A 4 39.65 -43.49 -30.43
N SER A 5 40.56 -42.50 -30.45
CA SER A 5 40.65 -41.15 -29.82
C SER A 5 39.66 -40.77 -28.71
N THR A 6 39.99 -39.90 -27.75
CA THR A 6 39.89 -38.42 -27.92
C THR A 6 40.44 -37.68 -26.69
N THR A 7 41.05 -36.54 -27.00
CA THR A 7 41.47 -35.36 -26.22
C THR A 7 40.53 -34.94 -25.08
N GLU A 8 41.08 -34.68 -23.88
CA GLU A 8 40.42 -33.88 -22.84
C GLU A 8 40.89 -32.42 -22.95
N LEU A 9 40.01 -31.56 -23.45
CA LEU A 9 40.11 -30.11 -23.40
C LEU A 9 39.59 -29.64 -22.04
N THR A 10 40.44 -28.95 -21.29
CA THR A 10 40.07 -28.11 -20.15
C THR A 10 39.17 -26.98 -20.61
N ASP A 11 37.88 -27.06 -20.31
CA ASP A 11 36.96 -25.96 -20.53
C ASP A 11 36.78 -25.18 -19.22
N THR A 12 37.29 -23.96 -19.25
CA THR A 12 37.24 -23.01 -18.14
C THR A 12 35.86 -22.39 -18.19
N THR A 13 34.93 -22.87 -17.36
CA THR A 13 33.60 -22.28 -17.29
C THR A 13 33.68 -20.97 -16.53
N GLU A 14 33.76 -19.86 -17.28
CA GLU A 14 33.49 -18.51 -16.79
C GLU A 14 32.10 -18.50 -16.14
N GLN A 15 32.06 -18.33 -14.82
CA GLN A 15 30.86 -17.93 -14.10
C GLN A 15 30.52 -16.49 -14.48
N THR A 16 29.74 -16.34 -15.54
CA THR A 16 28.94 -15.13 -15.74
C THR A 16 27.91 -15.09 -14.63
N ASN A 17 28.09 -14.18 -13.68
CA ASN A 17 27.07 -13.77 -12.73
C ASN A 17 25.87 -13.26 -13.54
N ALA A 18 24.92 -14.16 -13.81
CA ALA A 18 23.59 -13.78 -14.23
C ALA A 18 23.01 -12.95 -13.09
N ASN A 19 22.97 -11.63 -13.28
CA ASN A 19 22.11 -10.76 -12.51
C ASN A 19 20.69 -11.20 -12.85
N VAL A 20 20.19 -12.19 -12.09
CA VAL A 20 18.79 -12.58 -12.12
C VAL A 20 18.07 -11.39 -11.52
N ASP A 21 17.69 -10.46 -12.38
CA ASP A 21 16.74 -9.41 -12.07
C ASP A 21 15.46 -10.16 -11.67
N ASP A 22 15.34 -10.41 -10.37
CA ASP A 22 14.16 -11.01 -9.79
C ASP A 22 13.11 -9.91 -9.92
N ASP A 23 12.19 -10.04 -10.88
CA ASP A 23 11.06 -9.14 -11.20
C ASP A 23 10.07 -8.96 -10.02
N ARG A 24 10.55 -9.12 -8.78
CA ARG A 24 9.79 -9.07 -7.55
C ARG A 24 9.88 -7.68 -6.98
N LEU A 25 8.71 -7.06 -6.86
CA LEU A 25 8.53 -5.87 -6.04
C LEU A 25 8.93 -6.19 -4.58
N THR A 26 10.00 -5.55 -4.11
CA THR A 26 10.44 -5.64 -2.71
C THR A 26 9.85 -4.47 -1.92
N LEU A 27 9.14 -4.79 -0.84
CA LEU A 27 8.56 -3.81 0.07
C LEU A 27 9.42 -3.74 1.34
N ASN A 28 10.36 -2.80 1.36
CA ASN A 28 11.25 -2.62 2.50
C ASN A 28 10.56 -1.84 3.62
N ASN A 29 10.87 -2.20 4.87
CA ASN A 29 10.36 -1.54 6.08
C ASN A 29 8.83 -1.53 6.22
N VAL A 30 8.14 -2.47 5.58
CA VAL A 30 6.69 -2.64 5.71
C VAL A 30 6.38 -3.69 6.77
N ILE A 31 5.40 -3.40 7.62
CA ILE A 31 4.97 -4.30 8.70
C ILE A 31 3.80 -5.17 8.21
N PHE A 32 3.86 -6.47 8.47
CA PHE A 32 2.75 -7.35 8.17
C PHE A 32 1.62 -7.16 9.18
N ALA A 33 0.48 -6.68 8.69
CA ALA A 33 -0.72 -6.48 9.48
C ALA A 33 -1.60 -7.73 9.54
N GLY A 34 -1.16 -8.88 9.02
CA GLY A 34 -1.91 -10.14 9.11
C GLY A 34 -2.37 -10.42 10.53
N SER A 35 -3.67 -10.70 10.65
CA SER A 35 -4.30 -11.13 11.89
C SER A 35 -5.03 -12.44 11.63
N GLU A 36 -5.14 -13.26 12.66
CA GLU A 36 -6.09 -14.36 12.69
C GLU A 36 -7.47 -13.80 12.28
N HIS A 37 -8.23 -14.51 11.44
CA HIS A 37 -9.54 -14.04 10.95
C HIS A 37 -10.56 -13.69 12.06
N SER A 38 -10.24 -14.00 13.31
CA SER A 38 -10.98 -13.71 14.54
C SER A 38 -10.62 -12.38 15.21
N LYS A 39 -9.58 -11.66 14.77
CA LYS A 39 -9.07 -10.42 15.40
C LYS A 39 -9.11 -9.25 14.43
N CYS A 40 -9.28 -8.05 14.97
CA CYS A 40 -9.18 -6.82 14.19
C CYS A 40 -7.73 -6.51 13.79
N VAL A 41 -7.52 -6.14 12.53
CA VAL A 41 -6.22 -5.71 11.97
C VAL A 41 -5.62 -4.46 12.62
N PHE A 42 -6.42 -3.60 13.26
CA PHE A 42 -5.96 -2.36 13.90
C PHE A 42 -5.73 -2.54 15.40
N CYS A 43 -6.80 -2.84 16.16
CA CYS A 43 -6.78 -2.91 17.62
C CYS A 43 -6.49 -4.31 18.19
N ARG A 44 -6.42 -5.36 17.36
CA ARG A 44 -6.19 -6.77 17.74
C ARG A 44 -7.24 -7.39 18.68
N GLN A 45 -8.34 -6.69 18.95
CA GLN A 45 -9.43 -7.21 19.77
C GLN A 45 -10.18 -8.35 19.05
N GLU A 46 -10.55 -9.39 19.80
CA GLU A 46 -11.41 -10.49 19.34
C GLU A 46 -12.88 -10.06 19.40
N THR A 47 -13.34 -9.39 18.35
CA THR A 47 -14.75 -8.98 18.26
C THR A 47 -15.57 -10.10 17.63
N ARG A 48 -16.22 -10.90 18.47
CA ARG A 48 -17.04 -12.06 18.04
C ARG A 48 -18.24 -11.66 17.17
N HIS A 49 -18.76 -10.43 17.27
CA HIS A 49 -19.87 -9.91 16.48
C HIS A 49 -19.52 -8.52 15.94
N GLY A 50 -19.80 -8.25 14.65
CA GLY A 50 -19.71 -6.91 14.07
C GLY A 50 -18.42 -6.56 13.32
N MET A 51 -17.43 -7.45 13.20
CA MET A 51 -16.28 -7.19 12.32
C MET A 51 -16.66 -7.30 10.85
N ILE A 52 -16.16 -6.37 10.04
CA ILE A 52 -16.32 -6.40 8.60
C ILE A 52 -15.01 -6.82 7.92
N SER A 53 -15.12 -7.30 6.68
CA SER A 53 -13.96 -7.48 5.83
C SER A 53 -13.34 -6.10 5.55
N MET A 54 -12.02 -6.00 5.65
CA MET A 54 -11.34 -4.74 5.41
C MET A 54 -11.54 -4.31 3.94
N PRO A 55 -12.03 -3.08 3.70
CA PRO A 55 -12.20 -2.55 2.35
C PRO A 55 -10.86 -2.46 1.59
N LYS A 56 -10.76 -3.15 0.45
CA LYS A 56 -9.51 -3.27 -0.34
C LYS A 56 -9.01 -1.93 -0.91
N LYS A 57 -9.89 -1.15 -1.52
CA LYS A 57 -9.53 0.06 -2.27
C LYS A 57 -9.33 1.31 -1.40
N SER A 58 -9.72 1.27 -0.14
CA SER A 58 -9.75 2.44 0.74
C SER A 58 -8.89 2.19 1.97
N ALA A 59 -9.46 1.58 3.01
CA ALA A 59 -8.78 1.40 4.30
C ALA A 59 -7.47 0.62 4.20
N ARG A 60 -7.38 -0.40 3.32
CA ARG A 60 -6.15 -1.19 3.15
C ARG A 60 -5.00 -0.37 2.59
N LEU A 61 -5.29 0.51 1.64
CA LEU A 61 -4.26 1.37 1.05
C LEU A 61 -3.92 2.53 1.97
N ASP A 62 -4.90 3.09 2.69
CA ASP A 62 -4.64 4.05 3.76
C ASP A 62 -3.70 3.45 4.82
N LEU A 63 -3.92 2.19 5.21
CA LEU A 63 -3.05 1.47 6.14
C LEU A 63 -1.61 1.30 5.60
N LEU A 64 -1.46 1.01 4.31
CA LEU A 64 -0.15 0.88 3.68
C LEU A 64 0.58 2.23 3.58
N ILE A 65 -0.11 3.27 3.15
CA ILE A 65 0.50 4.58 2.87
C ILE A 65 0.79 5.33 4.16
N ILE A 66 -0.16 5.36 5.11
CA ILE A 66 -0.07 6.17 6.33
C ILE A 66 0.79 5.47 7.39
N HIS A 67 0.64 4.15 7.54
CA HIS A 67 1.26 3.41 8.63
C HIS A 67 2.35 2.43 8.18
N LEU A 68 2.66 2.37 6.87
CA LEU A 68 3.63 1.44 6.30
C LEU A 68 3.33 -0.02 6.65
N MET A 69 2.05 -0.40 6.60
CA MET A 69 1.63 -1.76 6.92
C MET A 69 0.86 -2.44 5.80
N TYR A 70 1.24 -3.68 5.51
CA TYR A 70 0.56 -4.50 4.52
C TYR A 70 -0.48 -5.41 5.16
N ALA A 71 -1.73 -5.27 4.73
CA ALA A 71 -2.83 -6.15 5.12
C ALA A 71 -3.18 -7.10 3.96
N PRO A 72 -3.09 -8.43 4.15
CA PRO A 72 -3.49 -9.38 3.11
C PRO A 72 -5.00 -9.35 2.87
N ASN A 73 -5.44 -10.00 1.80
CA ASN A 73 -6.87 -10.15 1.50
C ASN A 73 -7.62 -10.87 2.63
N GLY A 74 -8.85 -10.42 2.91
CA GLY A 74 -9.75 -11.10 3.86
C GLY A 74 -9.44 -10.88 5.34
N VAL A 75 -8.51 -9.97 5.67
CA VAL A 75 -8.39 -9.50 7.05
C VAL A 75 -9.64 -8.75 7.48
N ARG A 76 -9.92 -8.77 8.78
CA ARG A 76 -11.10 -8.15 9.34
C ARG A 76 -10.75 -6.92 10.17
N CYS A 77 -11.69 -5.99 10.24
CA CYS A 77 -11.55 -4.79 11.06
C CYS A 77 -12.85 -4.46 11.79
N CYS A 78 -12.71 -3.74 12.92
CA CYS A 78 -13.86 -3.14 13.58
C CYS A 78 -14.37 -1.96 12.72
N PRO A 79 -15.69 -1.85 12.50
CA PRO A 79 -16.27 -0.72 11.78
C PRO A 79 -15.94 0.64 12.42
N SER A 80 -15.73 0.67 13.74
CA SER A 80 -15.36 1.87 14.50
C SER A 80 -14.01 2.48 14.10
N HIS A 81 -13.17 1.76 13.36
CA HIS A 81 -11.90 2.27 12.85
C HIS A 81 -12.02 2.89 11.46
N LEU A 82 -13.21 2.83 10.86
CA LEU A 82 -13.47 3.32 9.52
C LEU A 82 -14.39 4.53 9.52
N LEU A 83 -14.16 5.41 8.57
CA LEU A 83 -15.10 6.45 8.18
C LEU A 83 -16.25 5.85 7.36
N ASN A 84 -17.36 6.60 7.24
CA ASN A 84 -18.53 6.20 6.46
C ASN A 84 -18.22 5.89 4.98
N ASN A 85 -17.13 6.45 4.44
CA ASN A 85 -16.64 6.19 3.08
C ASN A 85 -15.64 5.03 3.01
N ASN A 86 -15.60 4.17 4.03
CA ASN A 86 -14.70 3.02 4.14
C ASN A 86 -13.20 3.36 4.18
N ARG A 87 -12.83 4.63 4.41
CA ARG A 87 -11.44 5.06 4.64
C ARG A 87 -11.04 4.84 6.09
N LEU A 88 -9.75 4.77 6.34
CA LEU A 88 -9.23 4.69 7.70
C LEU A 88 -9.51 6.01 8.43
N LEU A 89 -9.90 5.95 9.71
CA LEU A 89 -9.93 7.14 10.55
C LEU A 89 -8.51 7.73 10.70
N PRO A 90 -8.31 9.05 10.58
CA PRO A 90 -6.98 9.66 10.67
C PRO A 90 -6.27 9.38 12.00
N ASP A 91 -7.01 9.36 13.10
CA ASP A 91 -6.48 9.19 14.46
C ASP A 91 -6.54 7.74 14.95
N VAL A 92 -6.58 6.77 14.04
CA VAL A 92 -6.58 5.35 14.44
C VAL A 92 -5.25 4.98 15.07
N GLU A 93 -5.31 4.61 16.35
CA GLU A 93 -4.18 3.98 17.02
C GLU A 93 -4.06 2.51 16.60
N ILE A 94 -2.92 2.16 16.02
CA ILE A 94 -2.63 0.79 15.61
C ILE A 94 -1.87 0.08 16.72
N SER A 95 -2.43 -1.03 17.20
CA SER A 95 -1.74 -1.90 18.14
C SER A 95 -0.60 -2.63 17.43
N MET A 96 0.64 -2.26 17.76
CA MET A 96 1.86 -2.82 17.15
C MET A 96 2.35 -4.12 17.82
N GLY A 97 1.70 -4.55 18.90
CA GLY A 97 2.08 -5.77 19.62
C GLY A 97 2.10 -7.01 18.71
N ASN A 98 3.16 -7.80 18.81
CA ASN A 98 3.35 -9.08 18.11
C ASN A 98 3.24 -9.01 16.58
N ARG A 99 3.53 -7.85 15.98
CA ARG A 99 3.63 -7.72 14.53
C ARG A 99 5.03 -8.05 14.06
N GLN A 100 5.09 -8.68 12.89
CA GLN A 100 6.33 -9.04 12.24
C GLN A 100 6.55 -8.13 11.03
N GLN A 101 7.79 -7.97 10.62
CA GLN A 101 8.08 -7.38 9.32
C GLN A 101 7.45 -8.24 8.23
N LEU A 102 6.97 -7.59 7.18
CA LEU A 102 6.55 -8.28 5.98
C LEU A 102 7.74 -9.07 5.44
N ALA A 103 7.49 -10.31 5.01
CA ALA A 103 8.50 -11.07 4.28
C ALA A 103 9.00 -10.24 3.10
N SER A 104 10.28 -10.38 2.75
CA SER A 104 10.95 -9.57 1.72
C SER A 104 10.24 -9.60 0.36
N SER A 105 9.38 -10.58 0.13
CA SER A 105 8.61 -10.75 -1.11
C SER A 105 7.18 -11.19 -0.84
N LEU A 106 6.22 -10.50 -1.47
CA LEU A 106 4.84 -10.98 -1.61
C LEU A 106 4.77 -12.11 -2.65
N SER A 107 3.71 -12.92 -2.60
CA SER A 107 3.40 -13.83 -3.72
C SER A 107 3.00 -13.04 -4.97
N SER A 108 3.14 -13.63 -6.16
CA SER A 108 2.81 -12.95 -7.42
C SER A 108 1.35 -12.48 -7.48
N SER A 109 0.41 -13.25 -6.92
CA SER A 109 -1.00 -12.85 -6.86
C SER A 109 -1.24 -11.66 -5.93
N GLU A 110 -0.63 -11.66 -4.74
CA GLU A 110 -0.70 -10.55 -3.79
C GLU A 110 -0.07 -9.27 -4.35
N MET A 111 1.00 -9.42 -5.13
CA MET A 111 1.67 -8.31 -5.81
C MET A 111 0.79 -7.70 -6.90
N ILE A 112 0.20 -8.52 -7.76
CA ILE A 112 -0.74 -8.06 -8.80
C ILE A 112 -1.92 -7.34 -8.17
N ASP A 113 -2.49 -7.89 -7.10
CA ASP A 113 -3.59 -7.26 -6.36
C ASP A 113 -3.19 -5.88 -5.80
N LEU A 114 -2.01 -5.79 -5.19
CA LEU A 114 -1.50 -4.53 -4.64
C LEU A 114 -1.27 -3.48 -5.72
N VAL A 115 -0.60 -3.84 -6.81
CA VAL A 115 -0.33 -2.93 -7.93
C VAL A 115 -1.63 -2.46 -8.57
N THR A 116 -2.60 -3.36 -8.76
CA THR A 116 -3.92 -3.02 -9.31
C THR A 116 -4.68 -2.02 -8.44
N ASP A 117 -4.61 -2.20 -7.12
CA ASP A 117 -5.22 -1.30 -6.14
C ASP A 117 -4.53 0.08 -6.14
N LEU A 118 -3.20 0.12 -6.19
CA LEU A 118 -2.44 1.38 -6.27
C LEU A 118 -2.72 2.14 -7.57
N LEU A 119 -2.77 1.43 -8.70
CA LEU A 119 -3.13 2.03 -10.00
C LEU A 119 -4.56 2.57 -9.98
N SER A 120 -5.48 1.88 -9.33
CA SER A 120 -6.86 2.35 -9.16
C SER A 120 -6.92 3.66 -8.36
N LEU A 121 -6.13 3.78 -7.28
CA LEU A 121 -6.03 5.03 -6.53
C LEU A 121 -5.45 6.18 -7.35
N LEU A 122 -4.39 5.92 -8.12
CA LEU A 122 -3.80 6.93 -9.00
C LEU A 122 -4.80 7.41 -10.04
N HIS A 123 -5.54 6.48 -10.66
CA HIS A 123 -6.59 6.81 -11.60
C HIS A 123 -7.72 7.61 -10.96
N GLU A 124 -8.18 7.24 -9.76
CA GLU A 124 -9.16 8.03 -8.99
C GLU A 124 -8.65 9.45 -8.70
N ALA A 125 -7.39 9.59 -8.31
CA ALA A 125 -6.78 10.91 -8.04
C ALA A 125 -6.67 11.79 -9.29
N VAL A 126 -6.48 11.18 -10.48
CA VAL A 126 -6.44 11.90 -11.76
C VAL A 126 -7.84 12.26 -12.25
N THR A 127 -8.80 11.35 -12.10
CA THR A 127 -10.18 11.53 -12.60
C THR A 127 -11.06 12.38 -11.70
N SER A 128 -10.79 12.38 -10.40
CA SER A 128 -11.40 13.27 -9.43
C SER A 128 -10.28 14.16 -8.88
N PRO A 129 -10.00 15.30 -9.53
CA PRO A 129 -8.98 16.21 -9.04
C PRO A 129 -9.37 16.60 -7.62
N ARG A 130 -8.58 16.13 -6.66
CA ARG A 130 -8.67 16.65 -5.30
C ARG A 130 -8.44 18.15 -5.41
N LEU A 131 -9.28 18.89 -4.73
CA LEU A 131 -9.16 20.33 -4.78
C LEU A 131 -7.84 20.75 -4.16
N ASP A 132 -6.91 21.17 -5.00
CA ASP A 132 -5.66 21.73 -4.55
C ASP A 132 -5.87 23.24 -4.39
N PHE A 133 -6.03 23.71 -3.15
CA PHE A 133 -6.09 25.14 -2.86
C PHE A 133 -4.74 25.84 -3.07
N LEU A 134 -3.76 25.20 -3.73
CA LEU A 134 -2.58 25.83 -4.31
C LEU A 134 -2.62 25.85 -5.85
N ASP A 135 -3.69 25.34 -6.47
CA ASP A 135 -3.85 25.34 -7.91
C ASP A 135 -3.89 26.79 -8.45
N PRO A 136 -2.99 27.16 -9.38
CA PRO A 136 -2.93 28.50 -9.94
C PRO A 136 -4.19 28.88 -10.73
N SER A 137 -4.99 27.91 -11.18
CA SER A 137 -6.24 28.13 -11.91
C SER A 137 -7.39 28.62 -11.04
N LEU A 138 -7.31 28.44 -9.71
CA LEU A 138 -8.35 28.89 -8.78
C LEU A 138 -8.24 30.41 -8.52
N ASN A 139 -9.34 31.12 -8.69
CA ASN A 139 -9.44 32.56 -8.49
C ASN A 139 -10.06 32.91 -7.11
N ASP A 140 -10.12 34.21 -6.76
CA ASP A 140 -10.66 34.63 -5.46
C ASP A 140 -12.13 34.22 -5.22
N GLU A 141 -12.95 34.14 -6.26
CA GLU A 141 -14.36 33.70 -6.16
C GLU A 141 -14.45 32.23 -5.76
N ASP A 142 -13.57 31.37 -6.29
CA ASP A 142 -13.51 29.95 -5.93
C ASP A 142 -13.14 29.77 -4.44
N TYR A 143 -12.13 30.53 -3.95
CA TYR A 143 -11.73 30.48 -2.54
C TYR A 143 -12.82 31.03 -1.63
N LEU A 144 -13.48 32.15 -2.01
CA LEU A 144 -14.58 32.71 -1.25
C LEU A 144 -15.76 31.74 -1.16
N THR A 145 -16.08 31.07 -2.27
CA THR A 145 -17.20 30.13 -2.34
C THR A 145 -16.99 28.90 -1.45
N TRP A 146 -15.76 28.39 -1.36
CA TRP A 146 -15.49 27.14 -0.65
C TRP A 146 -14.91 27.29 0.76
N THR A 147 -14.15 28.37 1.00
CA THR A 147 -13.48 28.60 2.29
C THR A 147 -14.07 29.79 3.05
N GLY A 148 -14.82 30.65 2.38
CA GLY A 148 -15.28 31.93 2.92
C GLY A 148 -14.18 33.01 2.97
N TRP A 149 -12.96 32.71 2.51
CA TRP A 149 -11.82 33.60 2.53
C TRP A 149 -11.33 33.91 1.11
N THR A 150 -10.73 35.08 0.92
CA THR A 150 -9.96 35.40 -0.31
C THR A 150 -8.71 34.53 -0.40
N LYS A 151 -8.18 34.30 -1.61
CA LYS A 151 -6.95 33.52 -1.85
C LYS A 151 -5.78 34.02 -1.00
N ALA A 152 -5.55 35.33 -0.94
CA ALA A 152 -4.46 35.92 -0.15
C ALA A 152 -4.59 35.65 1.37
N SER A 153 -5.81 35.76 1.91
CA SER A 153 -6.08 35.51 3.32
C SER A 153 -5.92 34.02 3.68
N TYR A 154 -6.37 33.13 2.79
CA TYR A 154 -6.19 31.69 2.96
C TYR A 154 -4.70 31.30 2.93
N LEU A 155 -3.94 31.78 1.95
CA LEU A 155 -2.50 31.51 1.84
C LEU A 155 -1.71 32.01 3.06
N LYS A 156 -2.11 33.15 3.65
CA LYS A 156 -1.51 33.68 4.88
C LYS A 156 -1.86 32.85 6.13
N TRP A 157 -2.99 32.15 6.13
CA TRP A 157 -3.40 31.33 7.27
C TRP A 157 -2.70 29.97 7.29
N ILE A 158 -2.44 29.39 6.11
CA ILE A 158 -1.73 28.10 5.98
C ILE A 158 -0.20 28.23 6.05
N SER A 159 0.35 29.45 5.95
CA SER A 159 1.78 29.76 6.08
C SER A 159 2.21 29.95 7.54
#